data_AF-A0A928I8B7-F1
#
_entry.id   AF-A0A928I8B7-F1
#
_cell.length_a   1.000
_cell.length_b   1.000
_cell.length_c   1.000
_cell.angle_alpha   90.00
_cell.angle_beta   90.00
_cell.angle_gamma   90.00
#
_symmetry.space_group_name_H-M   'P 1'
#
loop_
_entity.id
_entity.type
_entity.pdbx_description
1 polymer ?
#
loop_
_entity_poly.entity_id
_entity_poly.type
_entity_poly.pdbx_seq_one_letter_code
_entity_poly.pdbx_strand_id
1 'polypeptide(L)'
;MKVSNSELELLDIIWENEPLRSGRLVTLAGEKLGWKKSTVYTVVKHLVDKNIIKNEDSVISALYRHDDVLNERSETLINRGFGGSLPMFLTAFLSKEKISKTEAEELKRLIDEYTEDK
;
A
#
# COMPACT_ATOMS: atom_id res chain seq x y z
N MET A 1 -0.21 -11.70 2.08
CA MET A 1 1.09 -11.06 2.34
C MET A 1 0.96 -10.14 3.56
N LYS A 2 1.95 -10.08 4.47
CA LYS A 2 1.93 -9.13 5.61
C LYS A 2 3.06 -8.12 5.46
N VAL A 3 2.70 -6.91 5.01
CA VAL A 3 3.59 -5.76 4.86
C VAL A 3 3.34 -4.77 5.99
N SER A 4 4.38 -4.45 6.75
CA SER A 4 4.36 -3.44 7.80
C SER A 4 4.27 -2.03 7.22
N ASN A 5 3.90 -1.04 8.03
CA ASN A 5 3.80 0.35 7.54
C ASN A 5 5.15 0.87 7.04
N SER A 6 6.25 0.61 7.75
CA SER A 6 7.58 1.00 7.28
C SER A 6 7.96 0.31 5.96
N GLU A 7 7.66 -0.98 5.81
CA GLU A 7 7.89 -1.67 4.53
C GLU A 7 7.09 -1.05 3.38
N LEU A 8 5.86 -0.57 3.63
CA LEU A 8 5.07 0.15 2.63
C LEU A 8 5.68 1.49 2.26
N GLU A 9 6.11 2.29 3.24
CA GLU A 9 6.78 3.58 2.97
C GLU A 9 7.99 3.41 2.05
N LEU A 10 8.74 2.31 2.19
CA LEU A 10 9.84 2.00 1.29
C LEU A 10 9.37 1.48 -0.08
N LEU A 11 8.31 0.67 -0.12
CA LEU A 11 7.72 0.18 -1.37
C LEU A 11 7.15 1.32 -2.22
N ASP A 12 6.53 2.33 -1.61
CA ASP A 12 6.02 3.53 -2.31
C ASP A 12 7.16 4.23 -3.07
N ILE A 13 8.32 4.37 -2.43
CA ILE A 13 9.52 4.94 -3.08
C ILE A 13 10.00 4.02 -4.22
N ILE A 14 9.95 2.70 -4.03
CA ILE A 14 10.36 1.75 -5.06
C ILE A 14 9.41 1.83 -6.27
N TRP A 15 8.09 1.73 -6.08
CA TRP A 15 7.10 1.79 -7.16
C TRP A 15 7.16 3.09 -7.96
N GLU A 16 7.44 4.23 -7.31
CA GLU A 16 7.60 5.52 -8.00
C GLU A 16 8.88 5.61 -8.86
N ASN A 17 9.91 4.81 -8.57
CA ASN A 17 11.25 5.00 -9.13
C ASN A 17 11.82 3.74 -9.79
N GLU A 18 11.09 2.63 -9.79
CA GLU A 18 11.60 1.36 -10.29
C GLU A 18 11.75 1.33 -11.81
N PRO A 19 12.75 0.59 -12.33
CA PRO A 19 13.83 -0.06 -11.61
C PRO A 19 14.89 0.95 -11.12
N LEU A 20 15.38 0.79 -9.89
CA LEU A 20 16.38 1.70 -9.31
C LEU A 20 17.55 0.99 -8.63
N ARG A 21 18.72 1.62 -8.63
CA ARG A 21 19.88 1.10 -7.89
C ARG A 21 19.69 1.22 -6.38
N SER A 22 20.16 0.24 -5.63
CA SER A 22 20.10 0.21 -4.16
C SER A 22 20.72 1.46 -3.51
N GLY A 23 21.80 2.00 -4.09
CA GLY A 23 22.39 3.26 -3.64
C GLY A 23 21.45 4.46 -3.78
N ARG A 24 20.67 4.53 -4.87
CA ARG A 24 19.67 5.58 -5.07
C ARG A 24 18.49 5.41 -4.12
N LEU A 25 18.06 4.18 -3.87
CA LEU A 25 17.02 3.89 -2.88
C LEU A 25 17.44 4.37 -1.47
N VAL A 26 18.70 4.15 -1.08
CA VAL A 26 19.22 4.63 0.21
C VAL A 26 19.17 6.16 0.30
N THR A 27 19.55 6.87 -0.77
CA THR A 27 19.44 8.33 -0.81
C THR A 27 17.99 8.79 -0.69
N LEU A 28 17.07 8.23 -1.48
CA LEU A 28 15.66 8.60 -1.46
C LEU A 28 14.99 8.29 -0.11
N ALA A 29 15.30 7.14 0.49
CA ALA A 29 14.80 6.79 1.81
C ALA A 29 15.39 7.70 2.92
N GLY A 30 16.65 8.14 2.76
CA GLY A 30 17.24 9.14 3.63
C GLY A 30 16.56 10.50 3.53
N GLU A 31 16.25 10.95 2.31
CA GLU A 31 15.61 12.24 2.04
C GLU A 31 14.12 12.27 2.42
N LYS A 32 13.36 11.24 2.03
CA LYS A 32 11.90 11.17 2.25
C LYS A 32 11.52 10.67 3.64
N LEU A 33 12.24 9.68 4.17
CA LEU A 33 11.88 8.97 5.41
C LEU A 33 12.85 9.25 6.56
N GLY A 34 13.98 9.92 6.30
CA GLY A 34 15.03 10.15 7.31
C GLY A 34 15.79 8.88 7.71
N TRP A 35 15.73 7.82 6.89
CA TRP A 35 16.27 6.52 7.27
C TRP A 35 17.79 6.43 7.09
N LYS A 36 18.42 5.68 8.01
CA LYS A 36 19.83 5.31 7.89
C LYS A 36 20.00 4.18 6.86
N LYS A 37 21.16 4.16 6.21
CA LYS A 37 21.56 3.12 5.25
C LYS A 37 21.32 1.68 5.76
N SER A 38 21.65 1.40 7.02
CA SER A 38 21.44 0.08 7.63
C SER A 38 19.96 -0.31 7.71
N THR A 39 19.08 0.64 8.07
CA THR A 39 17.63 0.43 8.13
C THR A 39 17.08 0.07 6.75
N VAL A 40 17.49 0.81 5.72
CA VAL A 40 17.06 0.56 4.33
C VAL A 40 17.43 -0.86 3.91
N TYR A 41 18.68 -1.30 4.11
CA TYR A 41 19.07 -2.66 3.72
C TYR A 41 18.37 -3.76 4.50
N THR A 42 18.11 -3.57 5.80
CA THR A 42 17.33 -4.53 6.58
C THR A 42 15.92 -4.67 6.03
N VAL A 43 15.25 -3.56 5.72
CA VAL A 43 13.89 -3.58 5.16
C VAL A 43 13.88 -4.15 3.74
N VAL A 44 14.83 -3.79 2.88
CA VAL A 44 15.00 -4.40 1.55
C VAL A 44 15.18 -5.91 1.65
N LYS A 45 16.01 -6.38 2.58
CA LYS A 45 16.20 -7.82 2.80
C LYS A 45 14.89 -8.50 3.19
N HIS A 46 14.13 -7.94 4.13
CA HIS A 46 12.83 -8.50 4.52
C HIS A 46 11.84 -8.54 3.35
N LEU A 47 11.82 -7.52 2.50
CA LEU A 47 10.97 -7.48 1.31
C LEU A 47 11.37 -8.52 0.25
N VAL A 48 12.68 -8.76 0.08
CA VAL A 48 13.19 -9.84 -0.78
C VAL A 48 12.86 -11.21 -0.21
N ASP A 49 13.05 -11.43 1.10
CA ASP A 49 12.72 -12.70 1.77
C ASP A 49 11.21 -13.02 1.68
N LYS A 50 10.37 -11.98 1.63
CA LYS A 50 8.92 -12.07 1.39
C LYS A 50 8.54 -12.17 -0.09
N ASN A 51 9.52 -12.22 -0.98
CA ASN A 51 9.37 -12.25 -2.43
C ASN A 51 8.53 -11.08 -3.01
N ILE A 52 8.57 -9.91 -2.36
CA ILE A 52 7.80 -8.71 -2.76
C ILE A 52 8.55 -7.88 -3.79
N ILE A 53 9.87 -7.83 -3.62
CA ILE A 53 10.80 -7.14 -4.51
C ILE A 53 11.92 -8.11 -4.86
N LYS A 54 12.57 -7.86 -5.99
CA LYS A 54 13.82 -8.50 -6.36
C LYS A 54 14.96 -7.51 -6.34
N ASN A 55 16.14 -8.00 -5.99
CA ASN A 55 17.39 -7.26 -6.07
C ASN A 55 18.38 -8.07 -6.91
N GLU A 56 18.59 -7.66 -8.15
CA GLU A 56 19.49 -8.29 -9.11
C GLU A 56 20.60 -7.28 -9.45
N ASP A 57 21.87 -7.65 -9.25
CA ASP A 57 23.02 -6.77 -9.53
C ASP A 57 22.93 -5.36 -8.91
N SER A 58 22.39 -5.28 -7.69
CA SER A 58 22.12 -4.01 -6.98
C SER A 58 21.03 -3.14 -7.61
N VAL A 59 20.22 -3.67 -8.51
CA VAL A 59 19.03 -3.05 -9.08
C VAL A 59 17.79 -3.66 -8.42
N ILE A 60 16.97 -2.79 -7.84
CA ILE A 60 15.75 -3.14 -7.13
C ILE A 60 14.56 -2.90 -8.04
N SER A 61 13.64 -3.87 -8.07
CA SER A 61 12.34 -3.80 -8.75
C SER A 61 11.30 -4.59 -7.96
N ALA A 62 10.06 -4.13 -7.97
CA ALA A 62 8.92 -4.78 -7.37
C ALA A 62 8.46 -5.97 -8.22
N LEU A 63 8.05 -7.04 -7.53
CA LEU A 63 7.45 -8.22 -8.13
C LEU A 63 5.91 -8.13 -8.15
N TYR A 64 5.35 -7.23 -7.35
CA TYR A 64 3.92 -6.96 -7.25
C TYR A 64 3.64 -5.49 -7.50
N ARG A 65 2.50 -5.20 -8.12
CA ARG A 65 2.06 -3.81 -8.33
C ARG A 65 1.52 -3.25 -7.01
N HIS A 66 1.59 -1.93 -6.88
CA HIS A 66 1.04 -1.20 -5.74
C HIS A 66 -0.42 -1.63 -5.43
N ASP A 67 -1.25 -1.74 -6.47
CA ASP A 67 -2.67 -2.09 -6.32
C ASP A 67 -2.90 -3.50 -5.80
N ASP A 68 -2.03 -4.47 -6.12
CA ASP A 68 -2.15 -5.85 -5.65
C ASP A 68 -1.92 -5.93 -4.14
N VAL A 69 -0.91 -5.19 -3.65
CA VAL A 69 -0.59 -5.11 -2.22
C VAL A 69 -1.68 -4.35 -1.47
N LEU A 70 -2.24 -3.29 -2.07
CA LEU A 70 -3.32 -2.51 -1.48
C LEU A 70 -4.61 -3.33 -1.37
N ASN A 71 -5.00 -4.05 -2.43
CA ASN A 71 -6.22 -4.85 -2.46
C ASN A 71 -6.20 -5.96 -1.42
N GLU A 72 -5.10 -6.70 -1.29
CA GLU A 72 -4.99 -7.75 -0.27
C GLU A 72 -5.08 -7.17 1.16
N ARG A 73 -4.57 -5.94 1.36
CA ARG A 73 -4.67 -5.24 2.64
C ARG A 73 -6.09 -4.78 2.92
N SER A 74 -6.77 -4.21 1.92
CA SER A 74 -8.17 -3.77 2.01
C SER A 74 -9.09 -4.93 2.37
N GLU A 75 -8.93 -6.08 1.69
CA GLU A 75 -9.66 -7.30 2.04
C GLU A 75 -9.36 -7.75 3.47
N THR A 76 -8.08 -7.74 3.88
CA THR A 76 -7.71 -8.13 5.25
C THR A 76 -8.31 -7.18 6.29
N LEU A 77 -8.32 -5.88 6.02
CA LEU A 77 -8.89 -4.85 6.91
C LEU A 77 -10.40 -5.02 7.06
N ILE A 78 -11.12 -5.20 5.96
CA ILE A 78 -12.58 -5.38 5.99
C ILE A 78 -12.92 -6.73 6.64
N ASN A 79 -12.26 -7.82 6.24
CA ASN A 79 -12.53 -9.16 6.77
C ASN A 79 -12.19 -9.30 8.26
N ARG A 80 -11.03 -8.80 8.71
CA ARG A 80 -10.62 -8.95 10.12
C ARG A 80 -11.12 -7.84 11.03
N GLY A 81 -11.25 -6.61 10.53
CA GLY A 81 -11.65 -5.45 11.32
C GLY A 81 -13.16 -5.24 11.38
N PHE A 82 -13.89 -5.65 10.33
CA PHE A 82 -15.32 -5.37 10.17
C PHE A 82 -16.12 -6.61 9.76
N GLY A 83 -15.56 -7.82 9.97
CA GLY A 83 -16.23 -9.09 9.71
C GLY A 83 -16.66 -9.30 8.25
N GLY A 84 -15.97 -8.66 7.30
CA GLY A 84 -16.32 -8.73 5.87
C GLY A 84 -17.41 -7.73 5.45
N SER A 85 -17.93 -6.91 6.37
CA SER A 85 -19.03 -5.98 6.08
C SER A 85 -18.51 -4.61 5.63
N LEU A 86 -18.53 -4.38 4.31
CA LEU A 86 -18.24 -3.05 3.75
C LEU A 86 -19.17 -1.94 4.29
N PRO A 87 -20.49 -2.16 4.46
CA PRO A 87 -21.36 -1.17 5.11
C PRO A 87 -20.96 -0.82 6.53
N MET A 88 -20.49 -1.81 7.32
CA MET A 88 -20.03 -1.57 8.69
C MET A 88 -18.74 -0.74 8.71
N PHE A 89 -17.81 -0.99 7.79
CA PHE A 89 -16.61 -0.17 7.62
C PHE A 89 -16.97 1.28 7.29
N LEU A 90 -17.82 1.50 6.29
CA LEU A 90 -18.25 2.85 5.89
C LEU A 90 -18.98 3.57 7.03
N THR A 91 -19.84 2.87 7.77
CA THR A 91 -20.55 3.45 8.92
C THR A 91 -19.56 3.91 10.00
N ALA A 92 -18.56 3.08 10.33
CA ALA A 92 -17.55 3.42 11.31
C ALA A 92 -16.70 4.63 10.88
N PHE A 93 -16.31 4.69 9.60
CA PHE A 93 -15.54 5.80 9.05
C PHE A 93 -16.34 7.12 9.07
N LEU A 94 -17.55 7.11 8.50
CA LEU A 94 -18.43 8.28 8.39
C LEU A 94 -18.99 8.77 9.73
N SER A 95 -18.99 7.91 10.77
CA SER A 95 -19.40 8.30 12.13
C SER A 95 -18.43 9.29 12.80
N LYS A 96 -17.17 9.32 12.37
CA LYS A 96 -16.12 10.17 12.95
C LYS A 96 -15.82 11.42 12.12
N GLU A 97 -15.94 11.32 10.80
CA GLU A 97 -15.71 12.43 9.88
C GLU A 97 -16.86 12.55 8.87
N LYS A 98 -17.44 13.74 8.76
CA LYS A 98 -18.45 14.02 7.74
C LYS A 98 -17.75 14.24 6.40
N ILE A 99 -18.17 13.49 5.39
CA ILE A 99 -17.72 13.71 4.02
C ILE A 99 -18.45 14.90 3.39
N SER A 100 -17.81 15.51 2.41
CA SER A 100 -18.37 16.55 1.56
C SER A 100 -19.49 16.01 0.66
N LYS A 101 -20.30 16.91 0.09
CA LYS A 101 -21.32 16.53 -0.88
C LYS A 101 -20.72 15.87 -2.13
N THR A 102 -19.58 16.39 -2.59
CA THR A 102 -18.87 15.86 -3.76
C THR A 102 -18.41 14.41 -3.53
N GLU A 103 -17.77 14.13 -2.39
CA GLU A 103 -17.35 12.78 -2.03
C GLU A 103 -18.54 11.83 -1.90
N ALA A 104 -19.68 12.31 -1.35
CA ALA A 104 -20.89 11.51 -1.24
C ALA A 104 -21.50 11.17 -2.61
N GLU A 105 -21.46 12.09 -3.58
CA GLU A 105 -21.92 11.84 -4.95
C GLU A 105 -21.02 10.87 -5.69
N GLU A 106 -19.70 11.00 -5.51
CA GLU A 106 -18.72 10.07 -6.10
C GLU A 106 -18.84 8.66 -5.54
N LEU A 107 -19.03 8.51 -4.23
CA LEU A 107 -19.30 7.22 -3.59
C LEU A 107 -20.58 6.57 -4.12
N LYS A 108 -21.67 7.33 -4.29
CA LYS A 108 -22.91 6.81 -4.88
C LYS A 108 -22.67 6.32 -6.30
N ARG A 109 -22.00 7.12 -7.12
CA ARG A 109 -21.69 6.76 -8.50
C ARG A 109 -20.87 5.48 -8.59
N LEU A 110 -19.86 5.32 -7.73
CA LEU A 110 -19.07 4.09 -7.64
C LEU A 110 -19.92 2.89 -7.24
N ILE A 111 -20.82 3.04 -6.27
CA ILE A 111 -21.75 1.97 -5.88
C ILE A 111 -22.62 1.58 -7.08
N ASP A 112 -23.21 2.55 -7.77
CA ASP A 112 -24.07 2.30 -8.93
C ASP A 112 -23.31 1.61 -10.08
N GLU A 113 -22.05 1.99 -10.34
CA GLU A 113 -21.21 1.42 -11.40
C GLU A 113 -20.82 -0.05 -11.14
N TYR A 114 -20.65 -0.43 -9.87
CA TYR A 114 -20.26 -1.79 -9.46
C TYR A 114 -21.44 -2.61 -8.91
N THR A 115 -22.67 -2.12 -9.03
CA THR A 115 -23.88 -2.88 -8.68
C THR A 115 -24.36 -3.63 -9.92
N GLU A 116 -24.31 -4.95 -9.88
CA GLU A 116 -25.03 -5.80 -10.82
C GLU A 116 -26.40 -6.15 -10.22
N ASP A 117 -27.47 -5.93 -10.98
CA ASP A 117 -28.79 -6.47 -10.65
C ASP A 117 -28.68 -8.00 -10.67
N LYS A 118 -28.76 -8.62 -9.48
CA LYS A 118 -28.76 -10.07 -9.29
C LYS A 118 -30.17 -10.65 -9.35
#